data_AF-A0A7J6VDI8-F1
#
_entry.id   AF-A0A7J6VDI8-F1
#
_cell.length_a   1.000
_cell.length_b   1.000
_cell.length_c   1.000
_cell.angle_alpha   90.00
_cell.angle_beta   90.00
_cell.angle_gamma   90.00
#
_symmetry.space_group_name_H-M   'P 1'
#
loop_
_entity.id
_entity.type
_entity.pdbx_description
1 polymer ?
#
loop_
_entity_poly.entity_id
_entity_poly.type
_entity_poly.pdbx_seq_one_letter_code
_entity_poly.pdbx_strand_id
1 'polypeptide(L)'
;MGGWTRGPTTPLIVMLAELNHYLAPYFDSKKVLGKFNVQIELWQLSVCVDLASPKLGTRYLCTYVVDHKCHGSGECDSWIGGTAFNGIVEELKKLTTRVAHVLPVSDDGGSTAEIVRVLGGPAVGDIRSRCLRLSDESTSEALAVRRLLGHRLPLDALEAKAEWYNIVEGEHSLWIGVSRPYRETIRTFLAYFQNQILRRSSESFCFSNGSIGNFFFAGARIFFESLDAAIFLFSRVSDIPSESLVLPVISTNDRLTLGCELWDGTIIRGQNEISHPTGGTLQPINKEHTSVPTLPSRIKRIFYMSSEGRNLLHEVFPTVNPSVLEQLSKVDCIVYAMGSLFTSVCPSLVLLGTGENISSRSCPKVLLLNGSHDRETCGLSASGFVTAITDALNRTYGDSHNCLENLPNQYINALVVPRDGDITIDVQCLASQGIFHVVTVDSVHDPKVGIVFNPKSLIQALADLIADFFHVWMPGYLDIDISGLWKKVLLADI
;
A
#
# COMPACT_ATOMS: atom_id res chain seq x y z
N MET A 1 -19.84 -21.87 48.36
CA MET A 1 -20.93 -22.44 47.54
C MET A 1 -21.20 -21.48 46.39
N GLY A 2 -21.18 -22.00 45.15
CA GLY A 2 -21.66 -21.30 43.95
C GLY A 2 -20.63 -20.46 43.21
N GLY A 3 -19.82 -21.10 42.35
CA GLY A 3 -19.02 -20.40 41.34
C GLY A 3 -19.87 -19.93 40.16
N TRP A 4 -19.40 -18.89 39.46
CA TRP A 4 -19.87 -18.53 38.13
C TRP A 4 -18.68 -18.25 37.22
N THR A 5 -18.60 -19.06 36.17
CA THR A 5 -17.68 -18.98 35.04
C THR A 5 -18.04 -17.78 34.15
N ARG A 6 -17.06 -16.94 33.81
CA ARG A 6 -17.21 -15.88 32.79
C ARG A 6 -16.81 -16.45 31.43
N GLY A 7 -17.77 -16.53 30.50
CA GLY A 7 -17.52 -16.70 29.07
C GLY A 7 -17.41 -15.34 28.36
N PRO A 8 -16.74 -15.24 27.19
CA PRO A 8 -16.57 -14.00 26.47
C PRO A 8 -17.73 -13.84 25.47
N THR A 9 -18.83 -13.21 25.87
CA THR A 9 -19.85 -12.64 24.96
C THR A 9 -20.88 -11.91 25.80
N THR A 10 -20.60 -10.65 26.12
CA THR A 10 -21.64 -9.73 26.59
C THR A 10 -21.80 -8.66 25.51
N PRO A 11 -22.95 -8.61 24.79
CA PRO A 11 -23.16 -7.59 23.77
C PRO A 11 -23.20 -6.19 24.38
N LEU A 12 -22.65 -5.21 23.65
CA LEU A 12 -22.63 -3.78 23.99
C LEU A 12 -23.99 -3.22 24.46
N ILE A 13 -25.10 -3.85 24.04
CA ILE A 13 -26.47 -3.53 24.41
C ILE A 13 -26.75 -3.75 25.91
N VAL A 14 -26.19 -4.81 26.52
CA VAL A 14 -26.34 -5.07 27.96
C VAL A 14 -25.56 -4.00 28.76
N MET A 15 -24.39 -3.61 28.25
CA MET A 15 -23.55 -2.57 28.87
C MET A 15 -24.21 -1.18 28.83
N LEU A 16 -24.91 -0.85 27.74
CA LEU A 16 -25.67 0.40 27.60
C LEU A 16 -26.97 0.41 28.42
N ALA A 17 -27.64 -0.75 28.55
CA ALA A 17 -28.83 -0.88 29.41
C ALA A 17 -28.47 -0.76 30.90
N GLU A 18 -27.33 -1.32 31.33
CA GLU A 18 -26.82 -1.18 32.70
C GLU A 18 -26.37 0.25 33.01
N LEU A 19 -25.74 0.95 32.05
CA LEU A 19 -25.39 2.38 32.19
C LEU A 19 -26.64 3.27 32.36
N ASN A 20 -27.71 2.97 31.62
CA ASN A 20 -28.96 3.72 31.71
C ASN A 20 -29.66 3.51 33.06
N HIS A 21 -29.56 2.30 33.63
CA HIS A 21 -30.09 2.00 34.96
C HIS A 21 -29.30 2.70 36.08
N TYR A 22 -27.98 2.85 35.91
CA TYR A 22 -27.10 3.54 36.88
C TYR A 22 -27.22 5.07 36.84
N LEU A 23 -27.51 5.66 35.68
CA LEU A 23 -27.59 7.11 35.51
C LEU A 23 -28.99 7.68 35.72
N ALA A 24 -30.03 6.83 35.72
CA ALA A 24 -31.42 7.22 35.94
C ALA A 24 -31.69 8.09 37.19
N PRO A 25 -30.99 7.93 38.33
CA PRO A 25 -31.21 8.79 39.51
C PRO A 25 -30.65 10.21 39.37
N TYR A 26 -29.78 10.48 38.38
CA TYR A 26 -29.05 11.74 38.26
C TYR A 26 -29.69 12.76 37.32
N PHE A 27 -30.80 12.41 36.65
CA PHE A 27 -31.43 13.27 35.64
C PHE A 27 -32.91 13.54 35.97
N ASP A 28 -33.15 14.56 36.78
CA ASP A 28 -34.48 15.15 36.93
C ASP A 28 -34.69 16.23 35.87
N SER A 29 -35.15 15.83 34.68
CA SER A 29 -36.00 16.66 33.80
C SER A 29 -36.37 15.93 32.51
N LYS A 30 -37.68 15.80 32.26
CA LYS A 30 -38.27 15.21 31.04
C LYS A 30 -37.81 15.86 29.71
N LYS A 31 -37.13 17.01 29.73
CA LYS A 31 -36.60 17.69 28.53
C LYS A 31 -35.24 17.15 28.08
N VAL A 32 -34.41 16.63 28.98
CA VAL A 32 -33.06 16.12 28.62
C VAL A 32 -33.17 14.73 27.99
N LEU A 33 -34.07 13.88 28.50
CA LEU A 33 -34.36 12.56 27.94
C LEU A 33 -34.90 12.62 26.50
N GLY A 34 -35.75 13.59 26.17
CA GLY A 34 -36.26 13.77 24.80
C GLY A 34 -35.16 14.13 23.81
N LYS A 35 -34.21 15.01 24.18
CA LYS A 35 -33.06 15.36 23.33
C LYS A 35 -32.07 14.20 23.21
N PHE A 36 -31.81 13.46 24.30
CA PHE A 36 -30.92 12.30 24.26
C PHE A 36 -31.49 11.16 23.42
N ASN A 37 -32.79 10.86 23.52
CA ASN A 37 -33.42 9.82 22.68
C ASN A 37 -33.44 10.22 21.21
N VAL A 38 -33.76 11.48 20.88
CA VAL A 38 -33.71 11.95 19.47
C VAL A 38 -32.27 11.91 18.94
N GLN A 39 -31.27 12.19 19.78
CA GLN A 39 -29.87 12.16 19.37
C GLN A 39 -29.33 10.73 19.23
N ILE A 40 -29.78 9.78 20.06
CA ILE A 40 -29.50 8.34 19.90
C ILE A 40 -30.23 7.78 18.68
N GLU A 41 -31.49 8.12 18.45
CA GLU A 41 -32.26 7.69 17.27
C GLU A 41 -31.68 8.28 15.99
N LEU A 42 -31.25 9.55 15.97
CA LEU A 42 -30.55 10.17 14.84
C LEU A 42 -29.16 9.56 14.61
N TRP A 43 -28.45 9.17 15.67
CA TRP A 43 -27.16 8.48 15.54
C TRP A 43 -27.36 7.05 15.03
N GLN A 44 -28.37 6.33 15.52
CA GLN A 44 -28.78 5.03 15.00
C GLN A 44 -29.29 5.13 13.56
N LEU A 45 -30.01 6.19 13.19
CA LEU A 45 -30.43 6.47 11.81
C LEU A 45 -29.26 6.84 10.92
N SER A 46 -28.28 7.63 11.38
CA SER A 46 -27.06 7.93 10.63
C SER A 46 -26.25 6.65 10.38
N VAL A 47 -26.09 5.82 11.42
CA VAL A 47 -25.42 4.52 11.32
C VAL A 47 -26.21 3.58 10.40
N CYS A 48 -27.53 3.52 10.49
CA CYS A 48 -28.36 2.72 9.59
C CYS A 48 -28.38 3.25 8.15
N VAL A 49 -28.34 4.57 7.92
CA VAL A 49 -28.30 5.16 6.56
C VAL A 49 -26.91 4.96 5.93
N ASP A 50 -25.84 5.04 6.71
CA ASP A 50 -24.48 4.70 6.25
C ASP A 50 -24.31 3.19 5.99
N LEU A 51 -25.02 2.33 6.73
CA LEU A 51 -25.02 0.87 6.57
C LEU A 51 -25.99 0.36 5.49
N ALA A 52 -27.10 1.08 5.21
CA ALA A 52 -28.13 0.70 4.25
C ALA A 52 -27.94 1.31 2.85
N SER A 53 -26.91 2.14 2.65
CA SER A 53 -26.56 2.63 1.31
C SER A 53 -25.86 1.53 0.51
N PRO A 54 -26.38 1.09 -0.65
CA PRO A 54 -25.75 0.07 -1.49
C PRO A 54 -24.45 0.56 -2.16
N LYS A 55 -24.07 1.83 -1.95
CA LYS A 55 -22.85 2.40 -2.49
C LYS A 55 -21.70 2.08 -1.54
N LEU A 56 -20.76 1.25 -1.98
CA LEU A 56 -19.47 0.98 -1.31
C LEU A 56 -18.62 2.24 -0.98
N GLY A 57 -19.07 3.44 -1.38
CA GLY A 57 -18.37 4.72 -1.18
C GLY A 57 -18.17 5.16 0.28
N THR A 58 -18.75 4.47 1.26
CA THR A 58 -18.53 4.71 2.71
C THR A 58 -17.47 3.79 3.34
N ARG A 59 -16.75 2.95 2.59
CA ARG A 59 -15.79 1.98 3.19
C ARG A 59 -14.34 2.39 3.02
N TYR A 60 -13.54 2.27 4.09
CA TYR A 60 -12.10 2.54 4.15
C TYR A 60 -11.29 1.27 3.90
N LEU A 61 -10.38 1.29 2.92
CA LEU A 61 -9.45 0.18 2.70
C LEU A 61 -8.02 0.56 3.11
N CYS A 62 -7.33 -0.35 3.79
CA CYS A 62 -5.87 -0.33 3.88
C CYS A 62 -5.34 -1.31 2.86
N THR A 63 -4.47 -0.83 1.98
CA THR A 63 -3.84 -1.65 0.97
C THR A 63 -2.35 -1.61 1.22
N TYR A 64 -1.78 -2.77 1.57
CA TYR A 64 -0.34 -2.99 1.51
C TYR A 64 0.00 -3.23 0.06
N VAL A 65 0.55 -2.21 -0.56
CA VAL A 65 0.73 -2.13 -2.00
C VAL A 65 2.13 -1.71 -2.26
N VAL A 66 2.81 -2.42 -3.17
CA VAL A 66 4.04 -1.90 -3.74
C VAL A 66 3.95 -1.83 -5.23
N ASP A 67 4.51 -0.74 -5.73
CA ASP A 67 4.67 -0.45 -7.13
C ASP A 67 5.95 -1.12 -7.63
N HIS A 68 5.85 -2.13 -8.49
CA HIS A 68 7.03 -2.59 -9.21
C HIS A 68 7.20 -1.72 -10.45
N LYS A 69 8.43 -1.29 -10.74
CA LYS A 69 8.76 -0.64 -12.01
C LYS A 69 9.15 -1.69 -13.05
N CYS A 70 8.60 -1.65 -14.27
CA CYS A 70 9.35 -2.04 -15.48
C CYS A 70 9.50 -0.84 -16.41
N HIS A 71 10.55 -0.88 -17.22
CA HIS A 71 10.97 0.21 -18.09
C HIS A 71 10.34 0.06 -19.48
N GLY A 72 9.84 1.16 -20.02
CA GLY A 72 9.43 1.28 -21.42
C GLY A 72 9.71 2.70 -21.89
N SER A 73 10.55 2.83 -22.91
CA SER A 73 10.82 4.06 -23.63
C SER A 73 9.78 4.23 -24.74
N GLY A 74 8.93 5.27 -24.67
CA GLY A 74 8.11 5.71 -25.80
C GLY A 74 6.64 5.97 -25.46
N GLU A 75 6.10 6.99 -26.14
CA GLU A 75 4.73 7.50 -26.10
C GLU A 75 3.67 6.42 -26.37
N CYS A 76 3.26 5.68 -25.34
CA CYS A 76 2.01 4.92 -25.26
C CYS A 76 1.84 4.45 -23.80
N ASP A 77 1.18 5.27 -22.98
CA ASP A 77 0.84 4.97 -21.57
C ASP A 77 -0.31 3.94 -21.45
N SER A 78 -0.18 2.82 -22.15
CA SER A 78 -1.04 1.65 -21.97
C SER A 78 -0.19 0.47 -21.49
N TRP A 79 -0.32 0.13 -20.21
CA TRP A 79 -0.14 -1.21 -19.67
C TRP A 79 1.26 -1.83 -19.60
N ILE A 80 2.35 -1.11 -19.83
CA ILE A 80 3.68 -1.75 -19.90
C ILE A 80 4.46 -1.64 -18.58
N GLY A 81 4.23 -2.65 -17.73
CA GLY A 81 5.27 -3.33 -16.96
C GLY A 81 5.54 -2.84 -15.52
N GLY A 82 5.42 -3.79 -14.59
CA GLY A 82 5.51 -3.59 -13.14
C GLY A 82 4.15 -3.34 -12.44
N THR A 83 3.09 -3.53 -13.23
CA THR A 83 1.84 -2.78 -13.22
C THR A 83 0.66 -3.47 -12.58
N ALA A 84 0.82 -4.67 -11.98
CA ALA A 84 -0.33 -5.50 -11.64
C ALA A 84 -1.37 -4.75 -10.78
N PHE A 85 -0.98 -4.13 -9.65
CA PHE A 85 -1.91 -3.24 -8.90
C PHE A 85 -2.12 -1.88 -9.54
N ASN A 86 -1.18 -1.36 -10.33
CA ASN A 86 -1.31 -0.04 -10.95
C ASN A 86 -2.46 0.02 -11.97
N GLY A 87 -2.68 -1.06 -12.73
CA GLY A 87 -3.85 -1.20 -13.59
C GLY A 87 -5.16 -1.33 -12.81
N ILE A 88 -5.08 -1.79 -11.55
CA ILE A 88 -6.22 -1.97 -10.65
C ILE A 88 -6.60 -0.67 -9.95
N VAL A 89 -5.65 0.24 -9.66
CA VAL A 89 -5.93 1.49 -8.93
C VAL A 89 -6.97 2.37 -9.60
N GLU A 90 -6.97 2.46 -10.93
CA GLU A 90 -7.99 3.25 -11.64
C GLU A 90 -9.39 2.65 -11.52
N GLU A 91 -9.52 1.33 -11.49
CA GLU A 91 -10.81 0.68 -11.20
C GLU A 91 -11.17 0.76 -9.71
N LEU A 92 -10.18 0.69 -8.81
CA LEU A 92 -10.38 0.84 -7.37
C LEU A 92 -10.92 2.22 -7.00
N LYS A 93 -10.41 3.28 -7.64
CA LYS A 93 -10.91 4.66 -7.48
C LYS A 93 -12.41 4.78 -7.78
N LYS A 94 -12.95 3.95 -8.68
CA LYS A 94 -14.39 3.91 -9.00
C LYS A 94 -15.21 3.27 -7.89
N LEU A 95 -14.59 2.37 -7.11
CA LEU A 95 -15.21 1.75 -5.96
C LEU A 95 -15.16 2.67 -4.74
N THR A 96 -13.98 3.24 -4.45
CA THR A 96 -13.74 4.14 -3.31
C THR A 96 -12.42 4.90 -3.47
N THR A 97 -12.39 6.14 -2.97
CA THR A 97 -11.17 6.95 -2.83
C THR A 97 -10.56 6.86 -1.43
N ARG A 98 -11.24 6.21 -0.48
CA ARG A 98 -10.83 6.09 0.92
C ARG A 98 -9.82 4.96 1.10
N VAL A 99 -8.64 5.12 0.51
CA VAL A 99 -7.61 4.08 0.47
C VAL A 99 -6.31 4.59 1.08
N ALA A 100 -5.79 3.85 2.06
CA ALA A 100 -4.42 4.03 2.54
C ALA A 100 -3.49 3.08 1.79
N HIS A 101 -2.55 3.63 1.02
CA HIS A 101 -1.52 2.91 0.28
C HIS A 101 -0.23 2.89 1.09
N VAL A 102 0.11 1.75 1.67
CA VAL A 102 1.31 1.58 2.50
C VAL A 102 2.44 1.00 1.65
N LEU A 103 3.56 1.72 1.55
CA LEU A 103 4.66 1.42 0.62
C LEU A 103 6.02 1.33 1.33
N PRO A 104 6.92 0.42 0.91
CA PRO A 104 8.27 0.33 1.40
C PRO A 104 9.13 1.51 0.93
N VAL A 105 10.25 1.69 1.62
CA VAL A 105 11.24 2.76 1.37
C VAL A 105 12.64 2.20 1.12
N SER A 106 12.73 0.94 0.66
CA SER A 106 13.98 0.19 0.45
C SER A 106 14.42 0.02 -1.00
N ASP A 107 13.64 0.50 -1.98
CA ASP A 107 13.97 0.37 -3.41
C ASP A 107 15.33 1.00 -3.74
N ASP A 108 16.26 0.17 -4.21
CA ASP A 108 17.61 0.60 -4.62
C ASP A 108 17.79 0.53 -6.14
N GLY A 109 16.70 0.59 -6.92
CA GLY A 109 16.68 0.51 -8.39
C GLY A 109 16.53 1.83 -9.15
N GLY A 110 17.07 1.83 -10.38
CA GLY A 110 16.95 2.92 -11.36
C GLY A 110 17.39 4.28 -10.81
N SER A 111 16.68 5.35 -11.20
CA SER A 111 16.98 6.72 -10.74
C SER A 111 16.90 6.90 -9.21
N THR A 112 16.21 6.00 -8.47
CA THR A 112 16.20 6.04 -7.00
C THR A 112 17.60 5.75 -6.45
N ALA A 113 18.28 4.75 -7.02
CA ALA A 113 19.62 4.33 -6.62
C ALA A 113 20.61 5.49 -6.71
N GLU A 114 20.54 6.26 -7.79
CA GLU A 114 21.43 7.38 -8.04
C GLU A 114 21.19 8.56 -7.07
N ILE A 115 19.93 8.87 -6.78
CA ILE A 115 19.56 9.86 -5.75
C ILE A 115 20.10 9.44 -4.39
N VAL A 116 19.86 8.19 -3.99
CA VAL A 116 20.29 7.65 -2.70
C VAL A 116 21.82 7.59 -2.61
N ARG A 117 22.51 7.29 -3.71
CA ARG A 117 23.98 7.28 -3.78
C ARG A 117 24.56 8.67 -3.50
N VAL A 118 24.11 9.68 -4.25
CA VAL A 118 24.73 11.02 -4.21
C VAL A 118 24.20 11.89 -3.07
N LEU A 119 22.91 11.80 -2.77
CA LEU A 119 22.22 12.69 -1.80
C LEU A 119 21.80 11.98 -0.52
N GLY A 120 21.81 10.65 -0.49
CA GLY A 120 21.37 9.86 0.67
C GLY A 120 19.86 9.83 0.86
N GLY A 121 19.46 9.23 1.99
CA GLY A 121 18.08 9.10 2.43
C GLY A 121 17.31 7.90 1.87
N PRO A 122 15.99 7.84 2.13
CA PRO A 122 15.16 6.71 1.78
C PRO A 122 14.88 6.63 0.27
N ALA A 123 14.47 5.45 -0.18
CA ALA A 123 13.97 5.27 -1.53
C ALA A 123 12.64 6.02 -1.74
N VAL A 124 12.54 6.77 -2.82
CA VAL A 124 11.34 7.58 -3.15
C VAL A 124 10.53 7.02 -4.32
N GLY A 125 11.07 6.01 -5.02
CA GLY A 125 10.59 5.58 -6.32
C GLY A 125 9.16 5.06 -6.36
N ASP A 126 8.84 4.16 -5.42
CA ASP A 126 7.53 3.48 -5.36
C ASP A 126 6.46 4.42 -4.84
N ILE A 127 6.81 5.25 -3.84
CA ILE A 127 5.95 6.32 -3.32
C ILE A 127 5.60 7.32 -4.43
N ARG A 128 6.61 7.85 -5.13
CA ARG A 128 6.39 8.77 -6.27
C ARG A 128 5.51 8.13 -7.34
N SER A 129 5.72 6.84 -7.63
CA SER A 129 4.95 6.13 -8.65
C SER A 129 3.48 5.96 -8.24
N ARG A 130 3.20 5.62 -6.96
CA ARG A 130 1.84 5.60 -6.42
C ARG A 130 1.19 6.98 -6.46
N CYS A 131 1.90 8.02 -6.01
CA CYS A 131 1.38 9.39 -6.04
C CYS A 131 1.03 9.83 -7.47
N LEU A 132 1.91 9.55 -8.43
CA LEU A 132 1.67 9.86 -9.83
C LEU A 132 0.42 9.13 -10.33
N ARG A 133 0.25 7.83 -10.04
CA ARG A 133 -0.94 7.07 -10.47
C ARG A 133 -2.23 7.64 -9.89
N LEU A 134 -2.19 8.10 -8.65
CA LEU A 134 -3.34 8.71 -7.98
C LEU A 134 -3.64 10.13 -8.44
N SER A 135 -2.79 10.73 -9.29
CA SER A 135 -2.98 12.11 -9.75
C SER A 135 -4.31 12.30 -10.45
N ASP A 136 -4.83 13.52 -10.39
CA ASP A 136 -5.97 13.91 -11.21
C ASP A 136 -5.64 13.79 -12.71
N GLU A 137 -6.65 13.39 -13.48
CA GLU A 137 -6.60 13.30 -14.95
C GLU A 137 -7.78 14.05 -15.59
N SER A 138 -8.57 14.79 -14.79
CA SER A 138 -9.81 15.42 -15.24
C SER A 138 -9.60 16.72 -16.02
N THR A 139 -8.49 17.42 -15.77
CA THR A 139 -8.17 18.70 -16.42
C THR A 139 -6.93 18.64 -17.31
N SER A 140 -6.86 19.52 -18.31
CA SER A 140 -5.68 19.63 -19.18
C SER A 140 -4.41 20.02 -18.42
N GLU A 141 -4.55 20.81 -17.34
CA GLU A 141 -3.44 21.16 -16.46
C GLU A 141 -2.96 19.96 -15.63
N ALA A 142 -3.89 19.19 -15.04
CA ALA A 142 -3.54 17.99 -14.30
C ALA A 142 -2.80 16.97 -15.19
N LEU A 143 -3.26 16.77 -16.42
CA LEU A 143 -2.56 15.95 -17.41
C LEU A 143 -1.16 16.48 -17.74
N ALA A 144 -0.99 17.80 -17.86
CA ALA A 144 0.32 18.42 -18.12
C ALA A 144 1.29 18.26 -16.93
N VAL A 145 0.81 18.45 -15.69
CA VAL A 145 1.59 18.24 -14.47
C VAL A 145 1.97 16.77 -14.30
N ARG A 146 1.03 15.86 -14.53
CA ARG A 146 1.28 14.42 -14.53
C ARG A 146 2.33 14.04 -15.57
N ARG A 147 2.23 14.54 -16.80
CA ARG A 147 3.24 14.30 -17.85
C ARG A 147 4.62 14.79 -17.41
N LEU A 148 4.72 15.99 -16.83
CA LEU A 148 5.99 16.53 -16.33
C LEU A 148 6.59 15.66 -15.23
N LEU A 149 5.81 15.28 -14.21
CA LEU A 149 6.31 14.50 -13.07
C LEU A 149 6.53 13.01 -13.42
N GLY A 150 5.79 12.49 -14.40
CA GLY A 150 5.97 11.16 -14.96
C GLY A 150 7.14 11.02 -15.92
N HIS A 151 7.68 12.15 -16.40
CA HIS A 151 8.74 12.15 -17.40
C HIS A 151 10.02 11.47 -16.94
N ARG A 152 10.65 10.74 -17.88
CA ARG A 152 11.97 10.13 -17.72
C ARG A 152 12.92 10.70 -18.76
N LEU A 153 14.10 11.09 -18.29
CA LEU A 153 15.17 11.58 -19.13
C LEU A 153 15.72 10.47 -20.05
N PRO A 154 16.35 10.82 -21.18
CA PRO A 154 17.03 9.90 -22.08
C PRO A 154 18.02 8.96 -21.39
N LEU A 155 18.33 7.84 -22.04
CA LEU A 155 19.35 6.91 -21.58
C LEU A 155 20.76 7.50 -21.73
N ASP A 156 21.01 8.24 -22.83
CA ASP A 156 22.28 8.91 -23.05
C ASP A 156 22.54 9.99 -21.99
N ALA A 157 23.72 9.94 -21.38
CA ALA A 157 24.05 10.80 -20.23
C ALA A 157 24.21 12.28 -20.59
N LEU A 158 24.68 12.59 -21.81
CA LEU A 158 24.85 13.97 -22.26
C LEU A 158 23.50 14.58 -22.62
N GLU A 159 22.68 13.85 -23.36
CA GLU A 159 21.30 14.25 -23.69
C GLU A 159 20.45 14.44 -22.43
N ALA A 160 20.48 13.47 -21.51
CA ALA A 160 19.75 13.56 -20.25
C ALA A 160 20.16 14.77 -19.42
N LYS A 161 21.46 15.08 -19.37
CA LYS A 161 21.97 16.25 -18.67
C LYS A 161 21.52 17.56 -19.33
N ALA A 162 21.58 17.65 -20.66
CA ALA A 162 21.13 18.83 -21.40
C ALA A 162 19.63 19.06 -21.23
N GLU A 163 18.82 18.01 -21.35
CA GLU A 163 17.37 18.08 -21.15
C GLU A 163 17.00 18.46 -19.72
N TRP A 164 17.70 17.92 -18.71
CA TRP A 164 17.53 18.31 -17.32
C TRP A 164 17.74 19.83 -17.10
N TYR A 165 18.80 20.40 -17.66
CA TYR A 165 19.06 21.85 -17.54
C TYR A 165 17.94 22.68 -18.17
N ASN A 166 17.49 22.33 -19.38
CA ASN A 166 16.36 23.00 -20.04
C ASN A 166 15.07 22.94 -19.18
N ILE A 167 14.84 21.81 -18.49
CA ILE A 167 13.69 21.67 -17.59
C ILE A 167 13.83 22.59 -16.36
N VAL A 168 14.99 22.60 -15.70
CA VAL A 168 15.25 23.43 -14.50
C VAL A 168 15.20 24.92 -14.82
N GLU A 169 15.68 25.33 -16.00
CA GLU A 169 15.62 26.73 -16.48
C GLU A 169 14.20 27.16 -16.84
N GLY A 170 13.30 26.20 -17.10
CA GLY A 170 11.90 26.48 -17.41
C GLY A 170 11.61 26.64 -18.91
N GLU A 171 12.56 26.29 -19.77
CA GLU A 171 12.49 26.45 -21.23
C GLU A 171 11.97 25.19 -21.95
N HIS A 172 12.00 24.03 -21.28
CA HIS A 172 11.57 22.77 -21.87
C HIS A 172 10.07 22.71 -22.19
N SER A 173 9.71 22.02 -23.27
CA SER A 173 8.32 21.87 -23.75
C SER A 173 7.39 21.16 -22.75
N LEU A 174 7.92 20.40 -21.79
CA LEU A 174 7.14 19.77 -20.73
C LEU A 174 6.33 20.77 -19.89
N TRP A 175 6.77 22.04 -19.82
CA TRP A 175 6.06 23.09 -19.12
C TRP A 175 4.82 23.64 -19.86
N ILE A 176 4.59 23.22 -21.11
CA ILE A 176 3.38 23.58 -21.88
C ILE A 176 2.15 22.99 -21.20
N GLY A 177 1.17 23.85 -20.89
CA GLY A 177 -0.07 23.48 -20.20
C GLY A 177 0.02 23.48 -18.67
N VAL A 178 1.21 23.70 -18.09
CA VAL A 178 1.40 23.90 -16.65
C VAL A 178 1.32 25.39 -16.34
N SER A 179 0.37 25.81 -15.49
CA SER A 179 0.20 27.22 -15.14
C SER A 179 1.40 27.79 -14.38
N ARG A 180 1.44 29.12 -14.29
CA ARG A 180 2.52 29.83 -13.60
C ARG A 180 2.67 29.42 -12.12
N PRO A 181 1.61 29.35 -11.30
CA PRO A 181 1.73 28.88 -9.91
C PRO A 181 2.35 27.48 -9.80
N TYR A 182 1.84 26.50 -10.56
CA TYR A 182 2.40 25.15 -10.57
C TYR A 182 3.85 25.13 -11.02
N ARG A 183 4.18 25.89 -12.07
CA ARG A 183 5.54 26.01 -12.59
C ARG A 183 6.50 26.57 -11.54
N GLU A 184 6.12 27.63 -10.83
CA GLU A 184 6.94 28.23 -9.78
C GLU A 184 7.12 27.26 -8.60
N THR A 185 6.06 26.57 -8.18
CA THR A 185 6.13 25.57 -7.10
C THR A 185 7.03 24.38 -7.46
N ILE A 186 6.78 23.71 -8.58
CA ILE A 186 7.52 22.50 -8.98
C ILE A 186 8.99 22.86 -9.24
N ARG A 187 9.25 23.93 -10.00
CA ARG A 187 10.61 24.31 -10.39
C ARG A 187 11.47 24.72 -9.20
N THR A 188 10.87 25.27 -8.14
CA THR A 188 11.60 25.59 -6.90
C THR A 188 12.29 24.35 -6.32
N PHE A 189 11.57 23.23 -6.22
CA PHE A 189 12.15 22.00 -5.66
C PHE A 189 13.08 21.29 -6.63
N LEU A 190 12.86 21.38 -7.95
CA LEU A 190 13.81 20.90 -8.96
C LEU A 190 15.14 21.68 -8.89
N ALA A 191 15.07 23.01 -8.78
CA ALA A 191 16.25 23.86 -8.62
C ALA A 191 16.96 23.61 -7.29
N TYR A 192 16.20 23.38 -6.21
CA TYR A 192 16.77 23.01 -4.92
C TYR A 192 17.51 21.67 -4.99
N PHE A 193 16.91 20.65 -5.62
CA PHE A 193 17.56 19.36 -5.88
C PHE A 193 18.87 19.52 -6.65
N GLN A 194 18.87 20.32 -7.73
CA GLN A 194 20.08 20.64 -8.48
C GLN A 194 21.14 21.30 -7.59
N ASN A 195 20.75 22.26 -6.73
CA ASN A 195 21.68 22.90 -5.82
C ASN A 195 22.31 21.92 -4.82
N GLN A 196 21.54 20.95 -4.33
CA GLN A 196 22.05 19.90 -3.44
C GLN A 196 23.08 19.01 -4.12
N ILE A 197 22.88 18.67 -5.40
CA ILE A 197 23.88 17.95 -6.20
C ILE A 197 25.16 18.77 -6.31
N LEU A 198 25.06 20.04 -6.67
CA LEU A 198 26.22 20.92 -6.87
C LEU A 198 27.07 21.15 -5.61
N ARG A 199 26.47 20.96 -4.41
CA ARG A 199 27.19 21.04 -3.12
C ARG A 199 28.03 19.80 -2.82
N ARG A 200 27.85 18.69 -3.54
CA ARG A 200 28.63 17.47 -3.37
C ARG A 200 29.92 17.58 -4.19
N SER A 201 31.07 17.54 -3.52
CA SER A 201 32.39 17.72 -4.13
C SER A 201 33.02 16.42 -4.64
N SER A 202 32.59 15.26 -4.14
CA SER A 202 33.24 13.97 -4.35
C SER A 202 32.53 13.05 -5.35
N GLU A 203 31.29 13.33 -5.71
CA GLU A 203 30.47 12.44 -6.54
C GLU A 203 29.76 13.21 -7.65
N SER A 204 29.92 12.75 -8.89
CA SER A 204 29.13 13.23 -10.02
C SER A 204 27.75 12.56 -10.03
N PHE A 205 26.72 13.33 -10.41
CA PHE A 205 25.36 12.83 -10.57
C PHE A 205 25.08 12.48 -12.03
N CYS A 206 24.54 11.29 -12.27
CA CYS A 206 24.14 10.78 -13.57
C CYS A 206 22.63 10.98 -13.78
N PHE A 207 22.26 11.75 -14.80
CA PHE A 207 20.85 12.03 -15.11
C PHE A 207 20.19 10.98 -16.01
N SER A 208 20.96 10.01 -16.54
CA SER A 208 20.45 8.97 -17.45
C SER A 208 19.25 8.24 -16.85
N ASN A 209 18.16 8.14 -17.63
CA ASN A 209 16.90 7.53 -17.23
C ASN A 209 16.29 8.12 -15.93
N GLY A 210 16.72 9.33 -15.55
CA GLY A 210 16.28 10.06 -14.39
C GLY A 210 14.80 10.37 -14.44
N SER A 211 14.05 10.15 -13.36
CA SER A 211 12.65 10.58 -13.30
C SER A 211 12.54 11.99 -12.72
N ILE A 212 11.88 12.89 -13.46
CA ILE A 212 11.63 14.26 -13.01
C ILE A 212 10.82 14.27 -11.71
N GLY A 213 9.80 13.43 -11.59
CA GLY A 213 9.05 13.26 -10.35
C GLY A 213 9.92 12.81 -9.17
N ASN A 214 10.91 11.94 -9.39
CA ASN A 214 11.83 11.54 -8.32
C ASN A 214 12.73 12.70 -7.89
N PHE A 215 13.20 13.52 -8.83
CA PHE A 215 14.02 14.70 -8.54
C PHE A 215 13.23 15.77 -7.79
N PHE A 216 12.00 16.04 -8.21
CA PHE A 216 11.07 16.91 -7.49
C PHE A 216 10.83 16.41 -6.07
N PHE A 217 10.50 15.12 -5.93
CA PHE A 217 10.24 14.49 -4.65
C PHE A 217 11.48 14.55 -3.72
N ALA A 218 12.65 14.21 -4.25
CA ALA A 218 13.90 14.26 -3.49
C ALA A 218 14.25 15.70 -3.07
N GLY A 219 14.06 16.68 -3.96
CA GLY A 219 14.21 18.10 -3.66
C GLY A 219 13.32 18.54 -2.50
N ALA A 220 12.03 18.18 -2.55
CA ALA A 220 11.07 18.47 -1.49
C ALA A 220 11.45 17.80 -0.15
N ARG A 221 11.79 16.52 -0.18
CA ARG A 221 12.21 15.76 1.02
C ARG A 221 13.41 16.40 1.71
N ILE A 222 14.45 16.75 0.94
CA ILE A 222 15.66 17.36 1.50
C ILE A 222 15.33 18.77 2.03
N PHE A 223 14.50 19.53 1.33
CA PHE A 223 14.10 20.86 1.79
C PHE A 223 13.32 20.84 3.11
N PHE A 224 12.37 19.91 3.25
CA PHE A 224 11.56 19.79 4.47
C PHE A 224 12.22 18.97 5.57
N GLU A 225 13.30 18.26 5.28
CA GLU A 225 13.89 17.22 6.14
C GLU A 225 12.80 16.23 6.64
N SER A 226 11.85 15.90 5.77
CA SER A 226 10.71 15.05 6.12
C SER A 226 10.17 14.34 4.88
N LEU A 227 10.11 13.00 4.95
CA LEU A 227 9.50 12.17 3.93
C LEU A 227 7.99 12.41 3.85
N ASP A 228 7.29 12.42 4.99
CA ASP A 228 5.84 12.62 5.06
C ASP A 228 5.42 14.01 4.50
N ALA A 229 6.19 15.06 4.79
CA ALA A 229 5.91 16.40 4.24
C ALA A 229 6.12 16.47 2.72
N ALA A 230 7.13 15.78 2.20
CA ALA A 230 7.36 15.69 0.76
C ALA A 230 6.24 14.93 0.04
N ILE A 231 5.74 13.86 0.65
CA ILE A 231 4.56 13.13 0.14
C ILE A 231 3.35 14.06 0.12
N PHE A 232 3.09 14.78 1.20
CA PHE A 232 1.98 15.73 1.28
C PHE A 232 2.05 16.79 0.17
N LEU A 233 3.23 17.39 -0.05
CA LEU A 233 3.42 18.34 -1.15
C LEU A 233 3.16 17.68 -2.51
N PHE A 234 3.71 16.50 -2.76
CA PHE A 234 3.51 15.80 -4.03
C PHE A 234 2.03 15.50 -4.26
N SER A 235 1.31 15.09 -3.22
CA SER A 235 -0.14 14.83 -3.27
C SER A 235 -0.96 16.07 -3.61
N ARG A 236 -0.56 17.25 -3.12
CA ARG A 236 -1.22 18.51 -3.46
C ARG A 236 -0.89 18.99 -4.87
N VAL A 237 0.37 18.84 -5.29
CA VAL A 237 0.77 19.17 -6.67
C VAL A 237 0.16 18.21 -7.69
N SER A 238 -0.08 16.96 -7.33
CA SER A 238 -0.70 15.98 -8.24
C SER A 238 -2.22 15.92 -8.12
N ASP A 239 -2.82 16.76 -7.28
CA ASP A 239 -4.24 16.78 -6.96
C ASP A 239 -4.83 15.38 -6.66
N ILE A 240 -4.14 14.64 -5.77
CA ILE A 240 -4.59 13.33 -5.31
C ILE A 240 -5.87 13.50 -4.48
N PRO A 241 -6.89 12.62 -4.66
CA PRO A 241 -8.12 12.66 -3.87
C PRO A 241 -7.86 12.79 -2.37
N SER A 242 -8.62 13.65 -1.68
CA SER A 242 -8.39 13.98 -0.27
C SER A 242 -8.46 12.78 0.67
N GLU A 243 -9.24 11.76 0.32
CA GLU A 243 -9.40 10.56 1.12
C GLU A 243 -8.37 9.47 0.82
N SER A 244 -7.58 9.63 -0.25
CA SER A 244 -6.51 8.70 -0.62
C SER A 244 -5.20 9.11 0.05
N LEU A 245 -4.62 8.19 0.82
CA LEU A 245 -3.38 8.41 1.55
C LEU A 245 -2.27 7.57 0.93
N VAL A 246 -1.11 8.19 0.70
CA VAL A 246 0.13 7.49 0.36
C VAL A 246 1.02 7.56 1.60
N LEU A 247 1.33 6.41 2.19
CA LEU A 247 2.04 6.34 3.47
C LEU A 247 3.33 5.55 3.30
N PRO A 248 4.48 6.12 3.70
CA PRO A 248 5.70 5.36 3.80
C PRO A 248 5.59 4.44 5.01
N VAL A 249 5.90 3.16 4.85
CA VAL A 249 5.79 2.19 5.94
C VAL A 249 6.76 2.50 7.08
N ILE A 250 7.88 3.18 6.79
CA ILE A 250 8.82 3.72 7.78
C ILE A 250 8.96 5.21 7.52
N SER A 251 8.76 6.03 8.56
CA SER A 251 9.09 7.45 8.51
C SER A 251 10.56 7.63 8.87
N THR A 252 11.40 7.90 7.86
CA THR A 252 12.84 8.09 8.05
C THR A 252 13.40 9.05 7.00
N ASN A 253 14.51 9.72 7.34
CA ASN A 253 15.34 10.46 6.40
C ASN A 253 16.63 9.72 6.05
N ASP A 254 16.85 8.54 6.62
CA ASP A 254 18.04 7.73 6.43
C ASP A 254 17.83 6.67 5.35
N ARG A 255 18.95 6.17 4.82
CA ARG A 255 18.93 5.05 3.90
C ARG A 255 18.75 3.74 4.66
N LEU A 256 17.72 2.99 4.31
CA LEU A 256 17.52 1.62 4.75
C LEU A 256 17.80 0.65 3.61
N THR A 257 18.49 -0.45 3.91
CA THR A 257 18.80 -1.49 2.92
C THR A 257 18.02 -2.75 3.26
N LEU A 258 17.35 -3.34 2.28
CA LEU A 258 16.70 -4.64 2.43
C LEU A 258 17.74 -5.76 2.28
N GLY A 259 17.68 -6.77 3.15
CA GLY A 259 18.42 -8.01 3.03
C GLY A 259 17.48 -9.21 3.03
N CYS A 260 17.93 -10.34 2.48
CA CYS A 260 17.27 -11.62 2.65
C CYS A 260 18.25 -12.72 3.05
N GLU A 261 17.74 -13.70 3.80
CA GLU A 261 18.40 -14.95 4.14
C GLU A 261 17.73 -16.08 3.35
N LEU A 262 18.50 -16.92 2.68
CA LEU A 262 18.01 -18.10 1.99
C LEU A 262 18.05 -19.34 2.90
N TRP A 263 17.33 -20.40 2.56
CA TRP A 263 17.31 -21.64 3.35
C TRP A 263 18.66 -22.36 3.45
N ASP A 264 19.59 -22.09 2.54
CA ASP A 264 20.96 -22.61 2.60
C ASP A 264 21.91 -21.76 3.47
N GLY A 265 21.40 -20.67 4.08
CA GLY A 265 22.16 -19.73 4.90
C GLY A 265 22.81 -18.57 4.14
N THR A 266 22.67 -18.52 2.81
CA THR A 266 23.18 -17.39 2.00
C THR A 266 22.44 -16.10 2.35
N ILE A 267 23.18 -15.00 2.46
CA ILE A 267 22.62 -13.65 2.68
C ILE A 267 22.80 -12.82 1.43
N ILE A 268 21.72 -12.21 0.94
CA ILE A 268 21.72 -11.27 -0.18
C ILE A 268 21.33 -9.90 0.34
N ARG A 269 22.09 -8.87 -0.05
CA ARG A 269 21.88 -7.47 0.37
C ARG A 269 21.50 -6.62 -0.85
N GLY A 270 20.45 -5.81 -0.69
CA GLY A 270 19.92 -4.92 -1.71
C GLY A 270 18.68 -5.50 -2.38
N GLN A 271 17.67 -4.66 -2.59
CA GLN A 271 16.38 -5.08 -3.12
C GLN A 271 16.52 -5.59 -4.57
N ASN A 272 17.29 -4.88 -5.39
CA ASN A 272 17.59 -5.31 -6.76
C ASN A 272 18.37 -6.62 -6.78
N GLU A 273 19.37 -6.83 -5.91
CA GLU A 273 20.15 -8.08 -5.94
C GLU A 273 19.29 -9.31 -5.60
N ILE A 274 18.24 -9.12 -4.79
CA ILE A 274 17.24 -10.15 -4.47
C ILE A 274 16.35 -10.43 -5.69
N SER A 275 15.84 -9.38 -6.34
CA SER A 275 14.76 -9.51 -7.34
C SER A 275 15.22 -9.47 -8.80
N HIS A 276 16.20 -8.63 -9.13
CA HIS A 276 16.73 -8.38 -10.48
C HIS A 276 18.20 -7.88 -10.42
N PRO A 277 19.18 -8.80 -10.24
CA PRO A 277 20.58 -8.46 -10.09
C PRO A 277 21.13 -7.94 -11.42
N THR A 278 21.83 -6.82 -11.39
CA THR A 278 22.28 -6.11 -12.60
C THR A 278 23.72 -6.46 -13.02
N GLY A 279 24.38 -7.38 -12.31
CA GLY A 279 25.76 -7.79 -12.59
C GLY A 279 26.77 -6.63 -12.54
N GLY A 280 26.42 -5.51 -11.90
CA GLY A 280 27.23 -4.30 -11.84
C GLY A 280 27.13 -3.38 -13.06
N THR A 281 26.27 -3.65 -14.04
CA THR A 281 26.05 -2.79 -15.21
C THR A 281 24.81 -1.89 -15.09
N LEU A 282 24.97 -0.59 -15.37
CA LEU A 282 23.91 0.44 -15.44
C LEU A 282 23.05 0.31 -16.73
N GLN A 283 22.60 -0.90 -17.06
CA GLN A 283 21.68 -1.13 -18.17
C GLN A 283 20.22 -0.92 -17.68
N PRO A 284 19.28 -0.51 -18.55
CA PRO A 284 17.87 -0.54 -18.22
C PRO A 284 17.48 -1.96 -17.82
N ILE A 285 16.92 -2.11 -16.62
CA ILE A 285 16.55 -3.40 -16.07
C ILE A 285 15.38 -3.94 -16.89
N ASN A 286 15.65 -4.88 -17.78
CA ASN A 286 14.61 -5.64 -18.45
C ASN A 286 14.19 -6.79 -17.52
N LYS A 287 13.00 -6.66 -16.91
CA LYS A 287 12.42 -7.66 -15.99
C LYS A 287 11.64 -8.74 -16.75
N GLU A 288 12.09 -9.07 -17.96
CA GLU A 288 11.52 -10.17 -18.72
C GLU A 288 11.78 -11.50 -18.00
N HIS A 289 10.78 -12.38 -18.08
CA HIS A 289 10.68 -13.68 -17.40
C HIS A 289 11.85 -14.66 -17.63
N THR A 290 12.85 -14.33 -18.46
CA THR A 290 13.74 -15.32 -19.08
C THR A 290 15.23 -15.06 -18.97
N SER A 291 15.70 -13.93 -18.44
CA SER A 291 17.15 -13.62 -18.41
C SER A 291 17.80 -13.57 -17.04
N VAL A 292 17.03 -13.72 -15.95
CA VAL A 292 17.58 -13.64 -14.58
C VAL A 292 17.73 -15.04 -13.98
N PRO A 293 18.92 -15.44 -13.50
CA PRO A 293 19.12 -16.75 -12.89
C PRO A 293 18.29 -16.90 -11.61
N THR A 294 17.70 -18.08 -11.42
CA THR A 294 16.99 -18.45 -10.19
C THR A 294 17.90 -18.31 -8.98
N LEU A 295 17.32 -18.02 -7.81
CA LEU A 295 18.08 -18.06 -6.56
C LEU A 295 18.60 -19.49 -6.29
N PRO A 296 19.77 -19.65 -5.66
CA PRO A 296 20.34 -20.96 -5.36
C PRO A 296 19.50 -21.76 -4.35
N SER A 297 18.72 -21.05 -3.52
CA SER A 297 17.78 -21.61 -2.56
C SER A 297 16.62 -20.64 -2.36
N ARG A 298 15.49 -21.13 -1.82
CA ARG A 298 14.31 -20.30 -1.54
C ARG A 298 14.65 -19.25 -0.48
N ILE A 299 13.98 -18.10 -0.54
CA ILE A 299 14.07 -17.10 0.52
C ILE A 299 13.42 -17.67 1.78
N LYS A 300 14.16 -17.65 2.90
CA LYS A 300 13.70 -18.03 4.23
C LYS A 300 13.07 -16.83 4.93
N ARG A 301 13.72 -15.67 4.88
CA ARG A 301 13.20 -14.42 5.45
C ARG A 301 13.83 -13.18 4.81
N ILE A 302 13.20 -12.04 5.05
CA ILE A 302 13.73 -10.70 4.74
C ILE A 302 13.88 -9.89 6.02
N PHE A 303 14.78 -8.90 6.01
CA PHE A 303 15.06 -8.03 7.15
C PHE A 303 15.68 -6.71 6.68
N TYR A 304 15.63 -5.70 7.53
CA TYR A 304 16.29 -4.42 7.27
C TYR A 304 17.71 -4.40 7.83
N MET A 305 18.60 -3.73 7.12
CA MET A 305 20.00 -3.56 7.51
C MET A 305 20.38 -2.08 7.55
N SER A 306 21.27 -1.73 8.49
CA SER A 306 21.95 -0.44 8.51
C SER A 306 22.81 -0.24 7.25
N SER A 307 23.00 1.02 6.86
CA SER A 307 23.82 1.42 5.71
C SER A 307 25.28 0.97 5.79
N GLU A 308 25.84 0.82 7.00
CA GLU A 308 27.26 0.52 7.23
C GLU A 308 27.59 -0.98 7.24
N GLY A 309 26.57 -1.85 7.17
CA GLY A 309 26.72 -3.28 7.42
C GLY A 309 26.64 -4.21 6.21
N ARG A 310 27.32 -5.36 6.31
CA ARG A 310 27.28 -6.45 5.30
C ARG A 310 26.83 -7.82 5.82
N ASN A 311 26.63 -7.97 7.13
CA ASN A 311 26.23 -9.22 7.77
C ASN A 311 25.08 -8.98 8.77
N LEU A 312 24.57 -10.05 9.39
CA LEU A 312 23.44 -9.99 10.33
C LEU A 312 23.69 -9.13 11.58
N LEU A 313 24.96 -8.81 11.92
CA LEU A 313 25.27 -7.93 13.04
C LEU A 313 24.79 -6.49 12.81
N HIS A 314 24.37 -6.17 11.59
CA HIS A 314 23.82 -4.89 11.20
C HIS A 314 22.34 -4.96 10.83
N GLU A 315 21.66 -6.05 11.15
CA GLU A 315 20.20 -6.11 11.13
C GLU A 315 19.65 -5.02 12.05
N VAL A 316 18.64 -4.30 11.58
CA VAL A 316 17.95 -3.25 12.32
C VAL A 316 16.46 -3.56 12.36
N PHE A 317 15.80 -3.09 13.43
CA PHE A 317 14.39 -3.37 13.70
C PHE A 317 13.56 -2.08 13.63
N PRO A 318 13.36 -1.50 12.43
CA PRO A 318 12.58 -0.28 12.30
C PRO A 318 11.15 -0.50 12.77
N THR A 319 10.62 0.50 13.45
CA THR A 319 9.20 0.58 13.81
C THR A 319 8.40 1.10 12.62
N VAL A 320 7.16 0.65 12.52
CA VAL A 320 6.22 1.14 11.50
C VAL A 320 5.83 2.60 11.76
N ASN A 321 5.60 3.36 10.70
CA ASN A 321 5.12 4.74 10.75
C ASN A 321 3.81 4.83 11.58
N PRO A 322 3.73 5.66 12.63
CA PRO A 322 2.53 5.81 13.43
C PRO A 322 1.27 6.15 12.62
N SER A 323 1.40 6.90 11.52
CA SER A 323 0.28 7.21 10.62
C SER A 323 -0.30 5.95 9.97
N VAL A 324 0.53 4.95 9.68
CA VAL A 324 0.08 3.64 9.17
C VAL A 324 -0.71 2.90 10.24
N LEU A 325 -0.23 2.88 11.49
CA LEU A 325 -0.94 2.26 12.61
C LEU A 325 -2.30 2.90 12.84
N GLU A 326 -2.36 4.24 12.78
CA GLU A 326 -3.61 4.98 12.90
C GLU A 326 -4.61 4.54 11.82
N GLN A 327 -4.17 4.43 10.56
CA GLN A 327 -5.06 3.96 9.48
C GLN A 327 -5.48 2.50 9.68
N LEU A 328 -4.57 1.60 10.05
CA LEU A 328 -4.89 0.19 10.31
C LEU A 328 -5.98 0.01 11.37
N SER A 329 -6.01 0.89 12.38
CA SER A 329 -7.06 0.87 13.41
C SER A 329 -8.46 1.24 12.88
N LYS A 330 -8.53 1.95 11.75
CA LYS A 330 -9.76 2.53 11.19
C LYS A 330 -10.29 1.78 9.97
N VAL A 331 -9.49 0.93 9.34
CA VAL A 331 -9.86 0.33 8.05
C VAL A 331 -10.87 -0.81 8.18
N ASP A 332 -11.74 -0.89 7.17
CA ASP A 332 -12.77 -1.90 7.03
C ASP A 332 -12.26 -3.16 6.34
N CYS A 333 -11.10 -3.09 5.67
CA CYS A 333 -10.46 -4.21 5.00
C CYS A 333 -8.96 -3.96 4.87
N ILE A 334 -8.16 -5.03 5.04
CA ILE A 334 -6.72 -5.05 4.75
C ILE A 334 -6.51 -5.89 3.49
N VAL A 335 -5.82 -5.33 2.49
CA VAL A 335 -5.47 -6.03 1.25
C VAL A 335 -3.96 -6.13 1.11
N TYR A 336 -3.44 -7.34 0.99
CA TYR A 336 -2.07 -7.61 0.55
C TYR A 336 -2.10 -7.72 -0.97
N ALA A 337 -1.67 -6.66 -1.65
CA ALA A 337 -1.74 -6.58 -3.10
C ALA A 337 -0.71 -7.51 -3.77
N MET A 338 -1.00 -7.92 -5.01
CA MET A 338 -0.02 -8.59 -5.86
C MET A 338 1.20 -7.70 -6.17
N GLY A 339 2.34 -8.35 -6.31
CA GLY A 339 3.67 -7.77 -6.39
C GLY A 339 4.71 -8.79 -5.93
N SER A 340 6.00 -8.50 -6.04
CA SER A 340 7.00 -9.46 -5.55
C SER A 340 6.85 -9.67 -4.04
N LEU A 341 6.79 -10.93 -3.64
CA LEU A 341 6.42 -11.28 -2.27
C LEU A 341 7.43 -10.74 -1.26
N PHE A 342 8.72 -10.96 -1.51
CA PHE A 342 9.78 -10.70 -0.55
C PHE A 342 10.41 -9.31 -0.69
N THR A 343 10.39 -8.71 -1.89
CA THR A 343 10.96 -7.37 -2.11
C THR A 343 9.95 -6.23 -2.09
N SER A 344 8.65 -6.55 -2.04
CA SER A 344 7.58 -5.56 -2.07
C SER A 344 6.61 -5.73 -0.90
N VAL A 345 5.95 -6.88 -0.78
CA VAL A 345 4.93 -7.07 0.27
C VAL A 345 5.59 -7.22 1.64
N CYS A 346 6.43 -8.25 1.84
CA CYS A 346 7.04 -8.55 3.14
C CYS A 346 7.85 -7.42 3.79
N PRO A 347 8.58 -6.54 3.06
CA PRO A 347 9.29 -5.41 3.67
C PRO A 347 8.36 -4.48 4.45
N SER A 348 7.11 -4.36 4.02
CA SER A 348 6.12 -3.55 4.75
C SER A 348 5.52 -4.27 5.96
N LEU A 349 5.73 -5.58 6.08
CA LEU A 349 5.09 -6.45 7.07
C LEU A 349 6.03 -6.89 8.20
N VAL A 350 7.33 -6.95 7.94
CA VAL A 350 8.34 -7.41 8.91
C VAL A 350 8.57 -6.46 10.08
N LEU A 351 8.06 -5.23 10.00
CA LEU A 351 8.31 -4.16 10.97
C LEU A 351 7.64 -4.40 12.32
N LEU A 352 8.32 -3.96 13.38
CA LEU A 352 7.76 -3.98 14.73
C LEU A 352 6.46 -3.18 14.79
N GLY A 353 5.43 -3.77 15.39
CA GLY A 353 4.09 -3.20 15.51
C GLY A 353 3.14 -3.57 14.37
N THR A 354 3.62 -4.05 13.22
CA THR A 354 2.74 -4.36 12.08
C THR A 354 1.94 -5.63 12.32
N GLY A 355 2.60 -6.74 12.68
CA GLY A 355 1.92 -8.00 12.99
C GLY A 355 0.92 -7.85 14.14
N GLU A 356 1.33 -7.18 15.20
CA GLU A 356 0.52 -6.90 16.38
C GLU A 356 -0.77 -6.17 16.03
N ASN A 357 -0.69 -5.12 15.21
CA ASN A 357 -1.86 -4.34 14.83
C ASN A 357 -2.75 -5.09 13.85
N ILE A 358 -2.19 -5.75 12.84
CA ILE A 358 -2.97 -6.50 11.86
C ILE A 358 -3.74 -7.64 12.54
N SER A 359 -3.08 -8.50 13.34
CA SER A 359 -3.75 -9.66 13.94
C SER A 359 -4.87 -9.26 14.89
N SER A 360 -4.78 -8.09 15.53
CA SER A 360 -5.83 -7.54 16.39
C SER A 360 -7.12 -7.13 15.66
N ARG A 361 -7.07 -6.94 14.33
CA ARG A 361 -8.23 -6.50 13.54
C ARG A 361 -9.18 -7.65 13.25
N SER A 362 -10.49 -7.39 13.37
CA SER A 362 -11.55 -8.33 12.98
C SER A 362 -12.03 -8.17 11.53
N CYS A 363 -11.45 -7.24 10.77
CA CYS A 363 -11.82 -6.98 9.38
C CYS A 363 -11.36 -8.11 8.42
N PRO A 364 -11.90 -8.17 7.18
CA PRO A 364 -11.32 -8.95 6.10
C PRO A 364 -9.85 -8.62 5.89
N LYS A 365 -9.04 -9.66 5.67
CA LYS A 365 -7.61 -9.59 5.37
C LYS A 365 -7.33 -10.44 4.15
N VAL A 366 -7.28 -9.77 3.00
CA VAL A 366 -7.36 -10.41 1.69
C VAL A 366 -5.98 -10.43 1.05
N LEU A 367 -5.50 -11.61 0.70
CA LEU A 367 -4.30 -11.76 -0.14
C LEU A 367 -4.69 -11.84 -1.61
N LEU A 368 -4.15 -10.95 -2.43
CA LEU A 368 -4.22 -11.03 -3.90
C LEU A 368 -3.02 -11.83 -4.39
N LEU A 369 -3.25 -13.07 -4.82
CA LEU A 369 -2.18 -13.96 -5.27
C LEU A 369 -1.62 -13.51 -6.62
N ASN A 370 -0.30 -13.57 -6.79
CA ASN A 370 0.32 -13.35 -8.09
C ASN A 370 -0.17 -14.39 -9.12
N GLY A 371 -0.30 -14.00 -10.39
CA GLY A 371 -0.71 -14.94 -11.44
C GLY A 371 0.43 -15.76 -12.02
N SER A 372 1.67 -15.29 -11.90
CA SER A 372 2.85 -16.00 -12.38
C SER A 372 3.96 -15.98 -11.32
N HIS A 373 4.84 -16.98 -11.38
CA HIS A 373 6.04 -17.04 -10.53
C HIS A 373 7.08 -16.03 -10.97
N ASP A 374 7.75 -15.41 -10.01
CA ASP A 374 8.97 -14.64 -10.22
C ASP A 374 10.19 -15.36 -9.65
N ARG A 375 11.36 -14.71 -9.77
CA ARG A 375 12.63 -15.22 -9.23
C ARG A 375 12.57 -15.55 -7.74
N GLU A 376 11.81 -14.78 -6.97
CA GLU A 376 11.73 -14.89 -5.51
C GLU A 376 10.82 -16.04 -5.07
N THR A 377 9.79 -16.32 -5.88
CA THR A 377 8.66 -17.18 -5.52
C THR A 377 8.61 -18.49 -6.32
N CYS A 378 9.65 -18.81 -7.09
CA CYS A 378 9.73 -20.02 -7.89
C CYS A 378 9.46 -21.28 -7.05
N GLY A 379 8.38 -21.99 -7.38
CA GLY A 379 7.96 -23.23 -6.71
C GLY A 379 7.24 -23.04 -5.36
N LEU A 380 6.87 -21.81 -4.96
CA LEU A 380 5.99 -21.58 -3.81
C LEU A 380 4.51 -21.79 -4.19
N SER A 381 3.80 -22.66 -3.49
CA SER A 381 2.34 -22.76 -3.59
C SER A 381 1.64 -21.53 -2.98
N ALA A 382 0.34 -21.39 -3.22
CA ALA A 382 -0.50 -20.39 -2.55
C ALA A 382 -0.39 -20.45 -1.01
N SER A 383 -0.34 -21.67 -0.43
CA SER A 383 -0.11 -21.86 1.01
C SER A 383 1.29 -21.42 1.45
N GLY A 384 2.29 -21.54 0.58
CA GLY A 384 3.64 -21.00 0.80
C GLY A 384 3.66 -19.47 0.87
N PHE A 385 2.86 -18.78 0.05
CA PHE A 385 2.69 -17.32 0.16
C PHE A 385 2.07 -16.92 1.50
N VAL A 386 1.02 -17.65 1.94
CA VAL A 386 0.39 -17.44 3.25
C VAL A 386 1.40 -17.65 4.38
N THR A 387 2.21 -18.71 4.32
CA THR A 387 3.29 -18.95 5.29
C THR A 387 4.31 -17.82 5.29
N ALA A 388 4.80 -17.39 4.13
CA ALA A 388 5.81 -16.34 4.05
C ALA A 388 5.33 -14.99 4.62
N ILE A 389 4.07 -14.62 4.37
CA ILE A 389 3.46 -13.41 4.96
C ILE A 389 3.30 -13.57 6.46
N THR A 390 2.83 -14.74 6.91
CA THR A 390 2.69 -15.05 8.34
C THR A 390 4.04 -14.96 9.04
N ASP A 391 5.09 -15.53 8.46
CA ASP A 391 6.43 -15.53 9.01
C ASP A 391 7.06 -14.13 9.04
N ALA A 392 6.79 -13.29 8.02
CA ALA A 392 7.21 -11.90 8.04
C ALA A 392 6.52 -11.13 9.18
N LEU A 393 5.19 -11.26 9.31
CA LEU A 393 4.41 -10.57 10.34
C LEU A 393 4.74 -11.04 11.76
N ASN A 394 4.99 -12.34 11.92
CA ASN A 394 5.44 -12.93 13.18
C ASN A 394 6.92 -12.72 13.45
N ARG A 395 7.69 -12.30 12.45
CA ARG A 395 9.17 -12.27 12.52
C ARG A 395 9.73 -13.63 12.95
N THR A 396 9.15 -14.73 12.48
CA THR A 396 9.42 -16.12 12.94
C THR A 396 10.91 -16.46 13.04
N TYR A 397 11.71 -15.96 12.10
CA TYR A 397 13.13 -16.26 11.97
C TYR A 397 14.05 -15.09 12.42
N GLY A 398 13.50 -14.06 13.07
CA GLY A 398 14.23 -12.89 13.56
C GLY A 398 14.68 -13.02 15.02
N ASP A 399 14.87 -11.87 15.68
CA ASP A 399 15.19 -11.82 17.10
C ASP A 399 14.01 -12.36 17.94
N SER A 400 14.30 -13.33 18.83
CA SER A 400 13.30 -14.01 19.63
C SER A 400 12.49 -13.09 20.55
N HIS A 401 13.02 -11.92 20.91
CA HIS A 401 12.29 -10.94 21.74
C HIS A 401 11.20 -10.19 20.96
N ASN A 402 11.28 -10.22 19.63
CA ASN A 402 10.35 -9.52 18.73
C ASN A 402 9.38 -10.46 18.02
N CYS A 403 9.52 -11.77 18.21
CA CYS A 403 8.70 -12.79 17.55
C CYS A 403 7.26 -12.79 18.09
N LEU A 404 6.32 -13.12 17.22
CA LEU A 404 4.92 -13.42 17.56
C LEU A 404 4.59 -14.87 17.17
N GLU A 405 3.52 -15.41 17.73
CA GLU A 405 3.05 -16.78 17.47
C GLU A 405 1.62 -16.80 16.93
N ASN A 406 1.21 -15.75 16.21
CA ASN A 406 -0.13 -15.68 15.63
C ASN A 406 -0.30 -16.70 14.49
N LEU A 407 -1.48 -17.28 14.38
CA LEU A 407 -1.85 -18.22 13.33
C LEU A 407 -2.04 -17.51 11.98
N PRO A 408 -1.85 -18.21 10.84
CA PRO A 408 -2.01 -17.60 9.52
C PRO A 408 -3.37 -16.93 9.30
N ASN A 409 -4.46 -17.55 9.80
CA ASN A 409 -5.81 -17.02 9.67
C ASN A 409 -6.07 -15.70 10.42
N GLN A 410 -5.19 -15.34 11.36
CA GLN A 410 -5.22 -14.04 12.03
C GLN A 410 -4.65 -12.93 11.14
N TYR A 411 -3.86 -13.27 10.13
CA TYR A 411 -3.27 -12.31 9.18
C TYR A 411 -3.94 -12.33 7.83
N ILE A 412 -4.37 -13.48 7.33
CA ILE A 412 -5.04 -13.63 6.04
C ILE A 412 -6.29 -14.46 6.30
N ASN A 413 -7.46 -14.00 5.86
CA ASN A 413 -8.70 -14.80 5.99
C ASN A 413 -9.40 -15.07 4.67
N ALA A 414 -8.99 -14.37 3.60
CA ALA A 414 -9.44 -14.63 2.25
C ALA A 414 -8.26 -14.57 1.26
N LEU A 415 -8.32 -15.42 0.24
CA LEU A 415 -7.37 -15.47 -0.85
C LEU A 415 -8.12 -15.23 -2.16
N VAL A 416 -7.64 -14.28 -2.96
CA VAL A 416 -8.12 -14.05 -4.32
C VAL A 416 -7.08 -14.53 -5.30
N VAL A 417 -7.47 -15.42 -6.20
CA VAL A 417 -6.56 -16.09 -7.14
C VAL A 417 -6.96 -15.80 -8.59
N PRO A 418 -6.02 -15.48 -9.48
CA PRO A 418 -6.34 -15.27 -10.87
C PRO A 418 -6.60 -16.61 -11.55
N ARG A 419 -7.61 -16.66 -12.40
CA ARG A 419 -7.91 -17.82 -13.24
C ARG A 419 -6.70 -18.13 -14.11
N ASP A 420 -6.44 -19.41 -14.33
CA ASP A 420 -5.35 -19.94 -15.15
C ASP A 420 -3.93 -19.60 -14.64
N GLY A 421 -3.79 -19.01 -13.43
CA GLY A 421 -2.49 -18.66 -12.85
C GLY A 421 -1.54 -19.85 -12.64
N ASP A 422 -0.24 -19.59 -12.74
CA ASP A 422 0.82 -20.60 -12.65
C ASP A 422 1.01 -21.16 -11.22
N ILE A 423 0.56 -20.41 -10.21
CA ILE A 423 0.81 -20.74 -8.80
C ILE A 423 -0.13 -21.85 -8.33
N THR A 424 0.45 -22.96 -7.86
CA THR A 424 -0.31 -24.12 -7.37
C THR A 424 -1.18 -23.78 -6.16
N ILE A 425 -2.48 -24.11 -6.25
CA ILE A 425 -3.46 -23.93 -5.19
C ILE A 425 -3.79 -25.30 -4.58
N ASP A 426 -3.29 -25.54 -3.37
CA ASP A 426 -3.65 -26.72 -2.56
C ASP A 426 -4.68 -26.31 -1.50
N VAL A 427 -5.94 -26.67 -1.74
CA VAL A 427 -7.07 -26.32 -0.88
C VAL A 427 -6.94 -26.99 0.51
N GLN A 428 -6.39 -28.20 0.59
CA GLN A 428 -6.22 -28.88 1.88
C GLN A 428 -5.15 -28.19 2.73
N CYS A 429 -4.04 -27.81 2.10
CA CYS A 429 -2.99 -27.05 2.77
C CYS A 429 -3.50 -25.67 3.24
N LEU A 430 -4.23 -24.94 2.40
CA LEU A 430 -4.86 -23.66 2.76
C LEU A 430 -5.87 -23.82 3.91
N ALA A 431 -6.71 -24.85 3.87
CA ALA A 431 -7.65 -25.15 4.95
C ALA A 431 -6.95 -25.46 6.27
N SER A 432 -5.79 -26.15 6.24
CA SER A 432 -4.97 -26.41 7.43
C SER A 432 -4.38 -25.13 8.04
N GLN A 433 -4.19 -24.08 7.23
CA GLN A 433 -3.80 -22.73 7.65
C GLN A 433 -5.00 -21.87 8.10
N GLY A 434 -6.22 -22.43 8.07
CA GLY A 434 -7.46 -21.75 8.42
C GLY A 434 -7.99 -20.82 7.32
N ILE A 435 -7.53 -20.98 6.07
CA ILE A 435 -7.97 -20.19 4.92
C ILE A 435 -9.06 -20.96 4.17
N PHE A 436 -10.32 -20.59 4.39
CA PHE A 436 -11.48 -21.25 3.78
C PHE A 436 -12.10 -20.46 2.63
N HIS A 437 -11.85 -19.15 2.55
CA HIS A 437 -12.39 -18.28 1.52
C HIS A 437 -11.37 -18.09 0.40
N VAL A 438 -11.46 -18.90 -0.65
CA VAL A 438 -10.62 -18.80 -1.85
C VAL A 438 -11.49 -18.43 -3.05
N VAL A 439 -11.29 -17.23 -3.60
CA VAL A 439 -12.10 -16.67 -4.70
C VAL A 439 -11.28 -16.66 -5.98
N THR A 440 -11.74 -17.37 -6.99
CA THR A 440 -11.12 -17.34 -8.34
C THR A 440 -11.71 -16.21 -9.16
N VAL A 441 -10.86 -15.39 -9.77
CA VAL A 441 -11.23 -14.20 -10.53
C VAL A 441 -10.67 -14.30 -11.94
N ASP A 442 -11.40 -13.81 -12.95
CA ASP A 442 -10.91 -13.82 -14.32
C ASP A 442 -9.60 -13.04 -14.48
N SER A 443 -8.76 -13.51 -15.40
CA SER A 443 -7.41 -13.01 -15.64
C SER A 443 -7.21 -12.60 -17.10
N VAL A 444 -6.09 -11.93 -17.36
CA VAL A 444 -5.61 -11.55 -18.68
C VAL A 444 -4.14 -11.97 -18.76
N HIS A 445 -3.72 -12.49 -19.92
CA HIS A 445 -2.33 -12.80 -20.17
C HIS A 445 -1.61 -11.58 -20.74
N ASP A 446 -0.66 -11.03 -19.99
CA ASP A 446 0.25 -9.99 -20.44
C ASP A 446 1.56 -10.64 -20.95
N PRO A 447 2.02 -10.33 -22.17
CA PRO A 447 3.24 -10.92 -22.74
C PRO A 447 4.52 -10.69 -21.92
N LYS A 448 4.56 -9.66 -21.06
CA LYS A 448 5.75 -9.25 -20.29
C LYS A 448 5.72 -9.71 -18.85
N VAL A 449 4.55 -9.66 -18.22
CA VAL A 449 4.41 -9.97 -16.77
C VAL A 449 3.63 -11.26 -16.49
N GLY A 450 3.22 -11.98 -17.53
CA GLY A 450 2.48 -13.23 -17.39
C GLY A 450 1.02 -12.99 -17.05
N ILE A 451 0.46 -13.80 -16.16
CA ILE A 451 -0.97 -13.77 -15.85
C ILE A 451 -1.25 -12.67 -14.82
N VAL A 452 -2.18 -11.79 -15.15
CA VAL A 452 -2.64 -10.70 -14.28
C VAL A 452 -4.14 -10.73 -14.11
N PHE A 453 -4.66 -10.20 -13.00
CA PHE A 453 -6.10 -10.09 -12.80
C PHE A 453 -6.76 -9.21 -13.86
N ASN A 454 -7.96 -9.58 -14.29
CA ASN A 454 -8.85 -8.64 -14.94
C ASN A 454 -9.26 -7.57 -13.92
N PRO A 455 -8.96 -6.27 -14.14
CA PRO A 455 -9.18 -5.24 -13.13
C PRO A 455 -10.63 -5.13 -12.68
N LYS A 456 -11.61 -5.21 -13.61
CA LYS A 456 -13.03 -5.09 -13.27
C LYS A 456 -13.51 -6.27 -12.45
N SER A 457 -13.18 -7.50 -12.89
CA SER A 457 -13.56 -8.72 -12.17
C SER A 457 -12.96 -8.76 -10.77
N LEU A 458 -11.72 -8.28 -10.60
CA LEU A 458 -11.07 -8.22 -9.30
C LEU A 458 -11.73 -7.21 -8.35
N ILE A 459 -11.99 -6.00 -8.83
CA ILE A 459 -12.65 -4.97 -8.00
C ILE A 459 -14.06 -5.43 -7.59
N GLN A 460 -14.78 -6.10 -8.49
CA GLN A 460 -16.06 -6.71 -8.13
C GLN A 460 -15.91 -7.79 -7.06
N ALA A 461 -14.98 -8.73 -7.21
CA ALA A 461 -14.72 -9.78 -6.23
C ALA A 461 -14.31 -9.22 -4.86
N LEU A 462 -13.52 -8.15 -4.83
CA LEU A 462 -13.18 -7.44 -3.61
C LEU A 462 -14.41 -6.77 -2.98
N ALA A 463 -15.25 -6.11 -3.78
CA ALA A 463 -16.48 -5.52 -3.30
C ALA A 463 -17.42 -6.56 -2.68
N ASP A 464 -17.57 -7.71 -3.33
CA ASP A 464 -18.40 -8.82 -2.85
C ASP A 464 -17.83 -9.42 -1.55
N LEU A 465 -16.53 -9.69 -1.49
CA LEU A 465 -15.86 -10.17 -0.27
C LEU A 465 -16.05 -9.23 0.93
N ILE A 466 -15.91 -7.92 0.69
CA ILE A 466 -16.13 -6.93 1.74
C ILE A 466 -17.63 -6.82 2.06
N ALA A 467 -18.55 -7.04 1.12
CA ALA A 467 -19.98 -7.09 1.45
C ALA A 467 -20.32 -8.31 2.34
N ASP A 468 -19.89 -9.50 1.93
CA ASP A 468 -20.18 -10.77 2.58
C ASP A 468 -19.70 -10.83 4.02
N PHE A 469 -18.48 -10.36 4.28
CA PHE A 469 -17.92 -10.35 5.64
C PHE A 469 -18.75 -9.53 6.62
N PHE A 470 -19.36 -8.44 6.17
CA PHE A 470 -20.22 -7.61 7.00
C PHE A 470 -21.62 -8.23 7.19
N HIS A 471 -22.12 -8.99 6.21
CA HIS A 471 -23.36 -9.76 6.35
C HIS A 471 -23.23 -10.90 7.37
N VAL A 472 -22.11 -11.63 7.38
CA VAL A 472 -21.87 -12.75 8.31
C VAL A 472 -21.70 -12.28 9.76
N TRP A 473 -21.14 -11.09 9.98
CA TRP A 473 -20.89 -10.54 11.32
C TRP A 473 -22.04 -9.65 11.87
N MET A 474 -23.05 -9.33 11.07
CA MET A 474 -24.28 -8.65 11.50
C MET A 474 -25.55 -9.34 10.99
N PRO A 475 -25.84 -10.60 11.40
CA PRO A 475 -27.09 -11.26 11.04
C PRO A 475 -28.25 -10.63 11.82
N GLY A 476 -28.87 -9.58 11.26
CA GLY A 476 -30.09 -9.00 11.84
C GLY A 476 -30.39 -7.52 11.54
N TYR A 477 -29.50 -6.78 10.87
CA TYR A 477 -29.73 -5.34 10.63
C TYR A 477 -30.49 -5.01 9.34
N LEU A 478 -30.57 -5.94 8.36
CA LEU A 478 -31.23 -5.70 7.07
C LEU A 478 -32.69 -6.20 6.99
N ASP A 479 -33.19 -6.93 8.00
CA ASP A 479 -34.60 -7.38 8.08
C ASP A 479 -35.47 -6.43 8.92
N ILE A 480 -35.07 -5.16 9.06
CA ILE A 480 -35.94 -4.15 9.66
C ILE A 480 -36.89 -3.67 8.56
N ASP A 481 -38.16 -4.08 8.64
CA ASP A 481 -39.24 -3.56 7.80
C ASP A 481 -39.37 -2.04 7.99
N ILE A 482 -38.73 -1.30 7.08
CA ILE A 482 -38.66 0.17 7.07
C ILE A 482 -40.04 0.79 6.78
N SER A 483 -41.02 0.00 6.30
CA SER A 483 -42.37 0.51 6.01
C SER A 483 -43.11 0.97 7.26
N GLY A 484 -42.79 0.40 8.43
CA GLY A 484 -43.35 0.78 9.72
C GLY A 484 -42.77 2.08 10.29
N LEU A 485 -41.51 2.41 9.99
CA LEU A 485 -40.83 3.61 10.53
C LEU A 485 -41.32 4.90 9.86
N TRP A 486 -41.60 4.88 8.55
CA TRP A 486 -42.14 6.04 7.83
C TRP A 486 -43.50 6.50 8.34
N LYS A 487 -44.34 5.57 8.83
CA LYS A 487 -45.65 5.91 9.42
C LYS A 487 -45.56 6.64 10.76
N LYS A 488 -44.49 6.44 11.54
CA LYS A 488 -44.31 7.13 12.83
C LYS A 488 -43.72 8.53 12.69
N VAL A 489 -42.86 8.76 11.71
CA VAL A 489 -42.26 10.08 11.46
C VAL A 489 -43.29 11.06 10.88
N LEU A 490 -44.19 10.61 10.01
CA LEU A 490 -45.26 11.46 9.43
C LEU A 490 -46.39 11.85 10.40
N LEU A 491 -46.48 11.23 11.58
CA LEU A 491 -47.47 11.57 12.61
C LEU A 491 -46.92 12.49 13.70
N ALA A 492 -45.63 12.83 13.67
CA ALA A 492 -45.02 13.76 14.60
C ALA A 492 -45.01 15.23 14.12
N ASP A 493 -45.40 15.47 12.85
CA ASP A 493 -45.51 16.79 12.22
C ASP A 493 -46.96 17.20 11.88
N ILE A 494 -47.96 16.65 12.60
CA ILE A 494 -49.34 17.17 12.71
C ILE A 494 -49.67 17.26 14.20
#